data_AF-A0A0K2U253-F1
#
_entry.id   AF-A0A0K2U253-F1
#
_cell.length_a   1.000
_cell.length_b   1.000
_cell.length_c   1.000
_cell.angle_alpha   90.00
_cell.angle_beta   90.00
_cell.angle_gamma   90.00
#
_symmetry.space_group_name_H-M   'P 1'
#
loop_
_entity.id
_entity.type
_entity.pdbx_description
1 polymer ?
#
loop_
_entity_poly.entity_id
_entity_poly.type
_entity_poly.pdbx_seq_one_letter_code
_entity_poly.pdbx_strand_id
1 'polypeptide(L)'
;MEIQMGKNLIMMKSKALLLIFLQLLKPNFASSISSCSPDKFVSYKVVLETFWDPELFPKQYPEWRPPAQWSKVIGFSHNDDYNLFHIGSIASDSVKEFAETGSTESLDKVSDSLILDVFSAPPIPKGAGRTQGSIFLDGNHTQV
;
A
#
# COMPACT_ATOMS: atom_id res chain seq x y z
N MET A 1 -45.71 -80.04 0.98
CA MET A 1 -45.86 -79.62 2.38
C MET A 1 -45.03 -78.34 2.51
N GLU A 2 -45.64 -77.17 2.25
CA GLU A 2 -46.24 -76.28 3.28
C GLU A 2 -45.15 -75.72 4.23
N ILE A 3 -44.91 -74.41 4.47
CA ILE A 3 -45.67 -73.15 4.29
C ILE A 3 -44.68 -71.96 4.11
N GLN A 4 -45.21 -70.91 3.48
CA GLN A 4 -44.73 -69.54 3.20
C GLN A 4 -44.24 -68.67 4.38
N MET A 5 -43.46 -67.63 4.01
CA MET A 5 -43.54 -66.19 4.34
C MET A 5 -42.11 -65.64 4.53
N GLY A 6 -41.58 -64.67 3.78
CA GLY A 6 -42.16 -63.44 3.28
C GLY A 6 -41.41 -62.27 3.94
N LYS A 7 -40.71 -61.45 3.14
CA LYS A 7 -40.55 -59.99 3.30
C LYS A 7 -39.65 -59.42 2.21
N ASN A 8 -40.28 -58.62 1.35
CA ASN A 8 -39.66 -57.74 0.38
C ASN A 8 -38.68 -56.77 1.07
N LEU A 9 -37.49 -56.60 0.50
CA LEU A 9 -36.88 -55.29 0.47
C LEU A 9 -36.14 -55.10 -0.85
N ILE A 10 -36.72 -54.21 -1.66
CA ILE A 10 -36.23 -53.73 -2.94
C ILE A 10 -34.87 -53.08 -2.70
N MET A 11 -33.80 -53.61 -3.29
CA MET A 11 -32.54 -52.87 -3.42
C MET A 11 -32.30 -52.61 -4.91
N MET A 12 -32.82 -51.47 -5.36
CA MET A 12 -32.52 -50.92 -6.68
C MET A 12 -31.02 -50.59 -6.79
N LYS A 13 -30.49 -50.93 -7.97
CA LYS A 13 -29.11 -50.80 -8.42
C LYS A 13 -28.62 -49.34 -8.31
N SER A 14 -27.48 -49.10 -7.66
CA SER A 14 -26.86 -47.76 -7.64
C SER A 14 -25.37 -47.81 -8.03
N LYS A 15 -25.12 -47.81 -9.35
CA LYS A 15 -23.82 -47.41 -9.91
C LYS A 15 -23.73 -45.88 -10.13
N ALA A 16 -24.83 -45.15 -9.89
CA ALA A 16 -24.88 -43.69 -10.05
C ALA A 16 -24.35 -42.92 -8.83
N LEU A 17 -24.23 -43.55 -7.66
CA LEU A 17 -23.77 -42.87 -6.44
C LEU A 17 -22.26 -42.59 -6.42
N LEU A 18 -21.45 -43.38 -7.15
CA LEU A 18 -19.99 -43.28 -7.08
C LEU A 18 -19.43 -42.07 -7.86
N LEU A 19 -20.17 -41.55 -8.84
CA LEU A 19 -19.71 -40.41 -9.66
C LEU A 19 -20.06 -39.04 -9.05
N ILE A 20 -20.98 -38.98 -8.09
CA ILE A 20 -21.38 -37.73 -7.43
C ILE A 20 -20.39 -37.36 -6.30
N PHE A 21 -19.72 -38.35 -5.70
CA PHE A 21 -18.77 -38.09 -4.60
C PHE A 21 -17.44 -37.48 -5.06
N LEU A 22 -17.07 -37.65 -6.34
CA LEU A 22 -15.81 -37.14 -6.89
C LEU A 22 -15.90 -35.67 -7.40
N GLN A 23 -17.10 -35.06 -7.41
CA GLN A 23 -17.29 -33.67 -7.84
C GLN A 23 -17.33 -32.65 -6.68
N LEU A 24 -17.23 -33.11 -5.43
CA LEU A 24 -17.22 -32.25 -4.24
C LEU A 24 -15.80 -31.90 -3.73
N LEU A 25 -14.76 -32.47 -4.32
CA LEU A 25 -13.37 -32.10 -4.07
C LEU A 25 -12.84 -31.30 -5.27
N LYS A 26 -13.45 -30.15 -5.56
CA LYS A 26 -12.74 -29.12 -6.31
C LYS A 26 -11.69 -28.55 -5.35
N PRO A 27 -10.37 -28.73 -5.59
CA PRO A 27 -9.41 -27.98 -4.81
C PRO A 27 -9.73 -26.50 -5.05
N ASN A 28 -10.13 -25.81 -3.98
CA ASN A 28 -10.01 -24.38 -3.95
C ASN A 28 -8.52 -24.11 -4.10
N PHE A 29 -8.05 -23.90 -5.33
CA PHE A 29 -6.92 -23.02 -5.53
C PHE A 29 -7.40 -21.66 -5.05
N ALA A 30 -7.40 -21.47 -3.73
CA ALA A 30 -7.10 -20.16 -3.20
C ALA A 30 -5.78 -19.84 -3.86
N SER A 31 -5.81 -18.96 -4.87
CA SER A 31 -4.62 -18.25 -5.29
C SER A 31 -4.04 -17.77 -3.98
N SER A 32 -2.93 -18.35 -3.53
CA SER A 32 -2.18 -17.78 -2.44
C SER A 32 -1.86 -16.39 -2.97
N ILE A 33 -2.64 -15.39 -2.57
CA ILE A 33 -2.20 -14.01 -2.59
C ILE A 33 -0.82 -14.14 -1.99
N SER A 34 0.22 -13.87 -2.77
CA SER A 34 1.59 -13.91 -2.31
C SER A 34 1.67 -12.86 -1.22
N SER A 35 1.35 -13.26 0.01
CA SER A 35 1.39 -12.42 1.18
C SER A 35 2.79 -11.86 1.24
N CYS A 36 2.90 -10.53 1.36
CA CYS A 36 4.19 -9.88 1.50
C CYS A 36 4.94 -10.57 2.65
N SER A 37 6.12 -11.13 2.36
CA SER A 37 6.90 -11.90 3.32
C SER A 37 7.43 -10.94 4.38
N PRO A 38 6.98 -10.99 5.64
CA PRO A 38 7.34 -10.00 6.66
C PRO A 38 8.86 -9.99 6.93
N ASP A 39 9.53 -11.13 6.77
CA ASP A 39 10.96 -11.29 7.06
C ASP A 39 11.90 -10.72 5.98
N LYS A 40 11.36 -10.07 4.93
CA LYS A 40 12.15 -9.54 3.83
C LYS A 40 12.13 -8.02 3.83
N PHE A 41 13.32 -7.44 3.98
CA PHE A 41 13.53 -6.01 3.79
C PHE A 41 13.98 -5.72 2.36
N VAL A 42 13.45 -4.63 1.80
CA VAL A 42 13.86 -4.10 0.50
C VAL A 42 14.18 -2.61 0.64
N SER A 43 15.16 -2.14 -0.14
CA SER A 43 15.51 -0.72 -0.21
C SER A 43 15.20 -0.18 -1.59
N TYR A 44 14.44 0.90 -1.65
CA TYR A 44 14.16 1.63 -2.88
C TYR A 44 14.85 2.98 -2.86
N LYS A 45 15.26 3.42 -4.05
CA LYS A 45 15.66 4.80 -4.29
C LYS A 45 14.47 5.59 -4.81
N VAL A 46 14.03 6.57 -4.04
CA VAL A 46 12.96 7.50 -4.44
C VAL A 46 13.61 8.70 -5.09
N VAL A 47 13.13 9.06 -6.29
CA VAL A 47 13.61 10.20 -7.04
C VAL A 47 12.42 11.13 -7.30
N LEU A 48 12.53 12.38 -6.84
CA LEU A 48 11.60 13.44 -7.21
C LEU A 48 12.25 14.30 -8.29
N GLU A 49 11.54 14.46 -9.40
CA GLU A 49 11.88 15.39 -10.46
C GLU A 49 10.74 16.41 -10.60
N THR A 50 11.08 17.69 -10.54
CA THR A 50 10.12 18.79 -10.56
C THR A 50 10.26 19.58 -11.84
N PHE A 51 9.12 20.07 -12.34
CA PHE A 51 9.01 20.77 -13.62
C PHE A 51 8.28 22.12 -13.47
N TRP A 52 8.36 22.74 -12.29
CA TRP A 52 7.81 24.09 -12.10
C TRP A 52 8.76 25.10 -12.76
N ASP A 53 8.58 25.27 -14.05
CA ASP A 53 9.42 26.06 -14.93
C ASP A 53 8.62 27.26 -15.49
N PRO A 54 9.20 28.47 -15.63
CA PRO A 54 8.47 29.65 -16.10
C PRO A 54 8.00 29.53 -17.56
N GLU A 55 8.63 28.70 -18.39
CA GLU A 55 8.16 28.45 -19.77
C GLU A 55 6.87 27.61 -19.76
N LEU A 56 6.77 26.65 -18.84
CA LEU A 56 5.60 25.78 -18.67
C LEU A 56 4.49 26.41 -17.82
N PHE A 57 4.87 27.22 -16.81
CA PHE A 57 3.99 27.82 -15.81
C PHE A 57 4.26 29.33 -15.66
N PRO A 58 3.97 30.15 -16.70
CA PRO A 58 4.40 31.54 -16.76
C PRO A 58 3.62 32.49 -15.83
N LYS A 59 2.39 32.12 -15.45
CA LYS A 59 1.52 33.02 -14.68
C LYS A 59 2.03 33.19 -13.26
N GLN A 60 2.47 34.42 -12.93
CA GLN A 60 2.94 34.80 -11.59
C GLN A 60 4.06 33.88 -11.07
N TYR A 61 4.96 33.44 -11.94
CA TYR A 61 6.10 32.64 -11.54
C TYR A 61 7.00 33.43 -10.56
N PRO A 62 7.30 32.90 -9.36
CA PRO A 62 8.11 33.61 -8.38
C PRO A 62 9.58 33.69 -8.80
N GLU A 63 10.06 34.89 -9.11
CA GLU A 63 11.47 35.12 -9.44
C GLU A 63 12.29 35.64 -8.25
N TRP A 64 11.65 36.16 -7.20
CA TRP A 64 12.34 36.89 -6.14
C TRP A 64 11.65 36.88 -4.77
N ARG A 65 12.48 36.80 -3.71
CA ARG A 65 12.14 36.79 -2.26
C ARG A 65 10.91 35.94 -1.87
N PRO A 66 11.03 34.60 -1.87
CA PRO A 66 12.07 33.80 -2.52
C PRO A 66 11.72 33.47 -3.98
N PRO A 67 12.70 33.08 -4.82
CA PRO A 67 12.40 32.47 -6.11
C PRO A 67 11.66 31.12 -5.92
N ALA A 68 11.00 30.64 -6.97
CA ALA A 68 10.34 29.35 -7.00
C ALA A 68 11.30 28.23 -6.57
N GLN A 69 10.89 27.43 -5.60
CA GLN A 69 11.69 26.38 -4.97
C GLN A 69 10.77 25.35 -4.31
N TRP A 70 11.35 24.23 -3.90
CA TRP A 70 10.67 23.17 -3.15
C TRP A 70 11.36 22.97 -1.81
N SER A 71 10.58 22.68 -0.77
CA SER A 71 11.11 22.23 0.53
C SER A 71 11.81 20.88 0.40
N LYS A 72 12.42 20.40 1.50
CA LYS A 72 12.88 19.00 1.56
C LYS A 72 11.70 18.06 1.35
N VAL A 73 11.96 16.90 0.77
CA VAL A 73 10.94 15.86 0.61
C VAL A 73 10.97 14.98 1.85
N ILE A 74 9.80 14.65 2.36
CA ILE A 74 9.61 13.72 3.47
C ILE A 74 8.54 12.70 3.06
N GLY A 75 8.71 11.47 3.51
CA GLY A 75 7.65 10.47 3.45
C GLY A 75 8.02 9.25 4.29
N PHE A 76 7.12 8.29 4.30
CA PHE A 76 7.13 7.23 5.31
C PHE A 76 6.86 5.89 4.65
N SER A 77 7.59 4.86 5.06
CA SER A 77 7.21 3.48 4.77
C SER A 77 6.25 3.02 5.85
N HIS A 78 5.03 2.65 5.48
CA HIS A 78 3.96 2.44 6.45
C HIS A 78 2.99 1.31 6.08
N ASN A 79 2.20 0.90 7.07
CA ASN A 79 1.12 -0.07 6.90
C ASN A 79 -0.20 0.63 6.51
N ASP A 80 -1.26 -0.14 6.26
CA ASP A 80 -2.56 0.36 5.80
C ASP A 80 -3.29 1.23 6.85
N ASP A 81 -2.89 1.14 8.13
CA ASP A 81 -3.51 1.88 9.24
C ASP A 81 -2.95 3.31 9.40
N TYR A 82 -1.85 3.63 8.71
CA TYR A 82 -1.29 4.97 8.68
C TYR A 82 -1.65 5.73 7.40
N ASN A 83 -1.92 7.02 7.54
CA ASN A 83 -2.11 7.92 6.41
C ASN A 83 -1.41 9.24 6.74
N LEU A 84 -0.41 9.63 5.93
CA LEU A 84 0.22 10.95 6.07
C LEU A 84 -0.78 12.05 5.70
N PHE A 85 -1.38 11.96 4.52
CA PHE A 85 -2.46 12.83 4.05
C PHE A 85 -3.34 12.07 3.06
N HIS A 86 -4.58 12.55 2.85
CA HIS A 86 -5.48 11.99 1.86
C HIS A 86 -6.33 13.09 1.20
N ILE A 87 -6.65 12.90 -0.08
CA ILE A 87 -7.41 13.89 -0.85
C ILE A 87 -8.85 13.96 -0.31
N GLY A 88 -9.33 15.19 -0.09
CA GLY A 88 -10.67 15.43 0.45
C GLY A 88 -10.75 15.33 1.98
N SER A 89 -9.65 15.07 2.67
CA SER A 89 -9.55 15.11 4.14
C SER A 89 -8.97 16.43 4.62
N ILE A 90 -9.24 16.78 5.88
CA ILE A 90 -8.56 17.89 6.55
C ILE A 90 -7.12 17.45 6.87
N ALA A 91 -6.13 18.30 6.56
CA ALA A 91 -4.74 18.06 6.93
C ALA A 91 -4.59 18.03 8.46
N SER A 92 -3.78 17.11 8.98
CA SER A 92 -3.39 17.12 10.38
C SER A 92 -2.57 18.37 10.72
N ASP A 93 -2.45 18.70 12.01
CA ASP A 93 -1.65 19.86 12.44
C ASP A 93 -0.20 19.78 11.99
N SER A 94 0.40 18.58 11.95
CA SER A 94 1.78 18.38 11.50
C SER A 94 1.94 18.53 9.98
N VAL A 95 0.99 18.02 9.19
CA VAL A 95 0.98 18.22 7.73
C VAL A 95 0.76 19.68 7.40
N LYS A 96 -0.11 20.37 8.15
CA LYS A 96 -0.33 21.81 8.01
C LYS A 96 0.97 22.58 8.27
N GLU A 97 1.65 22.32 9.38
CA GLU A 97 2.92 22.99 9.70
C GLU A 97 3.96 22.78 8.60
N PHE A 98 4.10 21.55 8.10
CA PHE A 98 5.01 21.25 7.01
C PHE A 98 4.63 21.97 5.71
N ALA A 99 3.34 22.00 5.35
CA ALA A 99 2.85 22.67 4.15
C ALA A 99 3.05 24.19 4.21
N GLU A 100 2.91 24.80 5.40
CA GLU A 100 3.00 26.26 5.57
C GLU A 100 4.44 26.74 5.78
N THR A 101 5.31 25.94 6.40
CA THR A 101 6.64 26.40 6.84
C THR A 101 7.82 25.55 6.34
N GLY A 102 7.56 24.33 5.90
CA GLY A 102 8.59 23.33 5.59
C GLY A 102 9.24 22.67 6.82
N SER A 103 8.78 22.98 8.03
CA SER A 103 9.20 22.32 9.28
C SER A 103 8.70 20.87 9.32
N THR A 104 9.55 19.95 9.80
CA THR A 104 9.14 18.55 10.05
C THR A 104 9.17 18.19 11.52
N GLU A 105 9.37 19.14 12.42
CA GLU A 105 9.55 18.85 13.85
C GLU A 105 8.33 18.17 14.47
N SER A 106 7.13 18.45 13.96
CA SER A 106 5.89 17.84 14.44
C SER A 106 5.49 16.55 13.72
N LEU A 107 6.21 16.13 12.67
CA LEU A 107 5.91 14.90 11.92
C LEU A 107 6.39 13.63 12.64
N ASP A 108 7.33 13.75 13.57
CA ASP A 108 8.05 12.62 14.19
C ASP A 108 7.30 11.93 15.36
N LYS A 109 5.96 11.97 15.37
CA LYS A 109 5.14 11.44 16.48
C LYS A 109 4.28 10.25 16.09
N VAL A 110 4.88 9.24 15.47
CA VAL A 110 4.15 8.04 15.04
C VAL A 110 4.77 6.78 15.63
N SER A 111 3.93 5.80 15.94
CA SER A 111 4.36 4.53 16.52
C SER A 111 5.10 3.66 15.50
N ASP A 112 6.17 3.02 15.97
CA ASP A 112 6.96 2.01 15.21
C ASP A 112 6.12 0.82 14.69
N SER A 113 4.88 0.63 15.18
CA SER A 113 3.98 -0.40 14.64
C SER A 113 3.26 0.01 13.35
N LEU A 114 3.27 1.31 13.03
CA LEU A 114 2.57 1.90 11.89
C LEU A 114 3.55 2.31 10.78
N ILE A 115 4.74 2.75 11.18
CA ILE A 115 5.79 3.25 10.30
C ILE A 115 7.06 2.46 10.53
N LEU A 116 7.69 2.03 9.44
CA LEU A 116 8.99 1.35 9.46
C LEU A 116 10.16 2.32 9.30
N ASP A 117 10.06 3.24 8.34
CA ASP A 117 11.16 4.10 7.94
C ASP A 117 10.66 5.49 7.53
N VAL A 118 11.52 6.49 7.72
CA VAL A 118 11.29 7.88 7.30
C VAL A 118 12.30 8.22 6.23
N PHE A 119 11.84 8.43 5.00
CA PHE A 119 12.72 8.89 3.93
C PHE A 119 12.75 10.41 3.89
N SER A 120 13.94 10.97 3.71
CA SER A 120 14.16 12.39 3.55
C SER A 120 15.08 12.65 2.35
N ALA A 121 14.73 13.64 1.54
CA ALA A 121 15.56 14.10 0.43
C ALA A 121 15.80 15.62 0.53
N PRO A 122 17.00 16.13 0.16
CA PRO A 122 17.29 17.56 0.24
C PRO A 122 16.29 18.45 -0.52
N PRO A 123 16.10 19.72 -0.08
CA PRO A 123 15.31 20.70 -0.82
C PRO A 123 15.82 20.96 -2.23
N ILE A 124 14.93 21.40 -3.13
CA ILE A 124 15.30 21.83 -4.47
C ILE A 124 15.25 23.37 -4.51
N PRO A 125 16.39 24.08 -4.60
CA PRO A 125 16.45 25.55 -4.50
C PRO A 125 15.99 26.29 -5.77
N LYS A 126 15.26 25.60 -6.65
CA LYS A 126 14.72 26.09 -7.94
C LYS A 126 13.39 25.38 -8.23
N GLY A 127 12.56 25.95 -9.10
CA GLY A 127 11.27 25.36 -9.47
C GLY A 127 11.41 24.03 -10.23
N ALA A 128 12.39 23.93 -11.13
CA ALA A 128 12.75 22.69 -11.81
C ALA A 128 14.07 22.12 -11.27
N GLY A 129 14.09 20.82 -10.99
CA GLY A 129 15.26 20.15 -10.44
C GLY A 129 14.97 18.71 -10.04
N ARG A 130 15.95 18.10 -9.39
CA ARG A 130 15.90 16.70 -8.98
C ARG A 130 16.48 16.53 -7.59
N THR A 131 15.80 15.73 -6.77
CA THR A 131 16.31 15.28 -5.47
C THR A 131 16.02 13.79 -5.32
N GLN A 132 16.71 13.12 -4.40
CA GLN A 132 16.53 11.70 -4.17
C GLN A 132 16.84 11.30 -2.74
N GLY A 133 16.21 10.21 -2.30
CA GLY A 133 16.45 9.56 -1.02
C GLY A 133 16.36 8.05 -1.17
N SER A 134 16.61 7.33 -0.08
CA SER A 134 16.36 5.89 -0.02
C SER A 134 15.36 5.61 1.10
N ILE A 135 14.56 4.57 0.91
CA ILE A 135 13.54 4.13 1.88
C ILE A 135 13.56 2.61 2.01
N PHE A 136 13.32 2.12 3.22
CA PHE A 136 13.17 0.70 3.51
C PHE A 136 11.70 0.29 3.62
N LEU A 137 11.36 -0.86 3.05
CA LEU A 137 10.05 -1.51 3.16
C LEU A 137 10.23 -2.94 3.67
N ASP A 138 9.20 -3.46 4.33
CA ASP A 138 9.09 -4.87 4.71
C ASP A 138 7.70 -5.43 4.34
N GLY A 139 7.40 -6.67 4.75
CA GLY A 139 6.10 -7.26 4.43
C GLY A 139 4.90 -6.70 5.20
N ASN A 140 5.13 -5.93 6.28
CA ASN A 140 4.10 -5.29 7.10
C ASN A 140 3.92 -3.80 6.74
N HIS A 141 4.93 -3.16 6.14
CA HIS A 141 4.98 -1.75 5.79
C HIS A 141 5.29 -1.62 4.29
N THR A 142 4.23 -1.75 3.49
CA THR A 142 4.34 -1.88 2.03
C THR A 142 3.95 -0.62 1.27
N GLN A 143 3.46 0.41 1.97
CA GLN A 143 3.02 1.68 1.39
C GLN A 143 4.06 2.79 1.61
N VAL A 144 4.10 3.75 0.69
CA VAL A 144 4.96 4.96 0.72
C VAL A 144 4.19 6.19 0.27
#